data_AF-A0A1H1N5M1-F1
#
_entry.id   AF-A0A1H1N5M1-F1
#
_cell.length_a   1.000
_cell.length_b   1.000
_cell.length_c   1.000
_cell.angle_alpha   90.00
_cell.angle_beta   90.00
_cell.angle_gamma   90.00
#
_symmetry.space_group_name_H-M   'P 1'
#
loop_
_entity.id
_entity.type
_entity.pdbx_description
1 polymer ?
#
loop_
_entity_poly.entity_id
_entity_poly.type
_entity_poly.pdbx_seq_one_letter_code
_entity_poly.pdbx_strand_id
1 'polypeptide(L)'
;MKAIIKHRLYFYAAILLLMAGCKLDKPDYANFFATANTYQPVTKGSYWTYQENASGDLDTSTTTMTGLSTVINNRTYYQVSTVYQSQVFPTESGYFSNSGHIYTTLGKSGSDTLETYYLNDTTAVNGTWIAKVNGSGTLSGIPSRIAGQIVEKNISRTVNGKTFTNVIHTKFYLQQDTGTGFTTGITFDYFIAKGVGIIEEDATGVDFTTVRILLDYSIK
;
A
#
# COMPACT_ATOMS: atom_id res chain seq x y z
N MET A 1 60.15 -55.35 -8.56
CA MET A 1 60.19 -54.27 -9.56
C MET A 1 58.94 -53.43 -9.36
N LYS A 2 59.10 -52.14 -9.01
CA LYS A 2 58.24 -50.94 -9.20
C LYS A 2 56.71 -51.15 -9.36
N ALA A 3 55.79 -50.40 -8.75
CA ALA A 3 55.85 -49.17 -7.96
C ALA A 3 54.43 -48.86 -7.42
N ILE A 4 54.37 -48.23 -6.24
CA ILE A 4 53.63 -46.98 -5.94
C ILE A 4 52.20 -46.87 -6.49
N ILE A 5 51.20 -46.80 -5.59
CA ILE A 5 50.30 -45.64 -5.44
C ILE A 5 49.84 -45.62 -3.97
N LYS A 6 50.60 -44.89 -3.15
CA LYS A 6 50.08 -44.17 -1.99
C LYS A 6 49.16 -43.09 -2.55
N HIS A 7 47.97 -42.90 -2.00
CA HIS A 7 47.26 -41.62 -1.81
C HIS A 7 45.93 -41.94 -1.09
N ARG A 8 46.06 -42.50 0.12
CA ARG A 8 45.09 -42.31 1.20
C ARG A 8 45.59 -41.13 2.02
N LEU A 9 44.66 -40.40 2.65
CA LEU A 9 44.83 -39.16 3.42
C LEU A 9 44.92 -37.88 2.56
N TYR A 10 44.20 -36.85 3.00
CA TYR A 10 44.05 -35.51 2.42
C TYR A 10 42.92 -35.31 1.40
N PHE A 11 41.69 -35.63 1.77
CA PHE A 11 40.51 -34.94 1.22
C PHE A 11 39.36 -34.82 2.23
N TYR A 12 39.70 -34.60 3.50
CA TYR A 12 38.73 -34.41 4.61
C TYR A 12 39.11 -33.19 5.49
N ALA A 13 39.56 -32.10 4.86
CA ALA A 13 39.87 -30.86 5.58
C ALA A 13 39.66 -29.62 4.72
N ALA A 14 38.47 -29.42 4.14
CA ALA A 14 38.12 -28.15 3.48
C ALA A 14 36.60 -27.91 3.25
N ILE A 15 35.70 -28.51 4.03
CA ILE A 15 34.26 -28.22 3.94
C ILE A 15 33.74 -28.00 5.37
N LEU A 16 34.08 -26.87 5.97
CA LEU A 16 33.56 -26.46 7.28
C LEU A 16 33.58 -24.94 7.48
N LEU A 17 33.38 -24.15 6.42
CA LEU A 17 33.48 -22.68 6.53
C LEU A 17 32.63 -21.88 5.54
N LEU A 18 31.34 -22.23 5.39
CA LEU A 18 30.37 -21.36 4.70
C LEU A 18 29.00 -21.28 5.42
N MET A 19 29.00 -21.36 6.75
CA MET A 19 27.87 -20.86 7.56
C MET A 19 28.21 -19.50 8.16
N ALA A 20 28.66 -18.57 7.31
CA ALA A 20 28.56 -17.15 7.62
C ALA A 20 27.08 -16.79 7.46
N GLY A 21 26.37 -16.81 8.58
CA GLY A 21 24.99 -16.36 8.63
C GLY A 21 24.91 -14.93 8.11
N CYS A 22 24.18 -14.74 7.00
CA CYS A 22 23.45 -13.50 6.78
C CYS A 22 22.43 -13.39 7.92
N LYS A 23 22.86 -12.83 9.05
CA LYS A 23 21.91 -12.09 9.88
C LYS A 23 21.42 -10.97 8.96
N LEU A 24 20.13 -10.96 8.64
CA LEU A 24 19.52 -9.76 8.08
C LEU A 24 19.91 -8.61 9.01
N ASP A 25 20.60 -7.62 8.48
CA ASP A 25 20.82 -6.38 9.20
C ASP A 25 19.45 -5.87 9.65
N LYS A 26 19.37 -5.50 10.94
CA LYS A 26 18.18 -4.79 11.42
C LYS A 26 18.08 -3.52 10.58
N PRO A 27 16.90 -3.18 10.03
CA PRO A 27 16.77 -1.99 9.21
C PRO A 27 17.30 -0.78 9.97
N ASP A 28 18.15 0.00 9.33
CA ASP A 28 18.61 1.27 9.89
C ASP A 28 17.44 2.27 9.81
N TYR A 29 16.83 2.55 10.97
CA TYR A 29 15.69 3.46 11.11
C TYR A 29 16.10 4.92 11.33
N ALA A 30 17.39 5.27 11.26
CA ALA A 30 17.91 6.54 11.80
C ALA A 30 17.78 7.76 10.86
N ASN A 31 17.41 7.59 9.58
CA ASN A 31 17.36 8.70 8.62
C ASN A 31 16.00 8.80 7.91
N PHE A 32 14.95 9.12 8.68
CA PHE A 32 13.63 9.43 8.14
C PHE A 32 13.58 10.89 7.65
N PHE A 33 13.78 11.11 6.35
CA PHE A 33 13.31 12.35 5.73
C PHE A 33 11.85 12.18 5.35
N ALA A 34 10.99 12.65 6.26
CA ALA A 34 9.58 12.90 6.02
C ALA A 34 9.38 13.72 4.74
N THR A 35 8.73 13.16 3.72
CA THR A 35 8.28 13.92 2.56
C THR A 35 6.87 14.47 2.83
N ALA A 36 6.77 15.45 3.72
CA ALA A 36 5.52 16.15 4.00
C ALA A 36 4.91 16.80 2.74
N ASN A 37 5.70 17.03 1.68
CA ASN A 37 5.24 17.55 0.39
C ASN A 37 4.85 16.43 -0.61
N THR A 38 4.11 15.42 -0.17
CA THR A 38 3.61 14.32 -1.02
C THR A 38 2.13 14.11 -0.84
N TYR A 39 1.51 13.34 -1.72
CA TYR A 39 0.10 12.95 -1.60
C TYR A 39 -0.15 11.81 -0.60
N GLN A 40 0.88 11.35 0.12
CA GLN A 40 0.77 10.42 1.23
C GLN A 40 1.99 10.61 2.15
N PRO A 41 1.91 11.54 3.12
CA PRO A 41 2.96 11.69 4.12
C PRO A 41 3.14 10.39 4.90
N VAL A 42 4.39 10.03 5.21
CA VAL A 42 4.74 8.79 5.92
C VAL A 42 5.58 9.04 7.18
N THR A 43 5.59 10.28 7.68
CA THR A 43 6.30 10.63 8.90
C THR A 43 5.69 9.91 10.10
N LYS A 44 6.53 9.30 10.94
CA LYS A 44 6.12 8.68 12.20
C LYS A 44 5.24 9.63 13.02
N GLY A 45 4.13 9.10 13.54
CA GLY A 45 3.18 9.87 14.35
C GLY A 45 2.25 10.79 13.56
N SER A 46 2.33 10.81 12.22
CA SER A 46 1.26 11.36 11.40
C SER A 46 0.02 10.48 11.52
N TYR A 47 -1.16 11.10 11.54
CA TYR A 47 -2.42 10.38 11.65
C TYR A 47 -3.52 11.00 10.79
N TRP A 48 -4.52 10.18 10.51
CA TRP A 48 -5.77 10.54 9.85
C TRP A 48 -6.92 9.85 10.56
N THR A 49 -7.95 10.60 10.88
CA THR A 49 -9.20 10.09 11.44
C THR A 49 -10.29 10.25 10.41
N TYR A 50 -10.96 9.15 10.06
CA TYR A 50 -12.01 9.11 9.06
C TYR A 50 -13.32 8.65 9.67
N GLN A 51 -14.42 9.20 9.18
CA GLN A 51 -15.75 8.60 9.31
C GLN A 51 -15.96 7.66 8.13
N GLU A 52 -16.48 6.47 8.37
CA GLU A 52 -16.77 5.50 7.31
C GLU A 52 -18.12 4.81 7.55
N ASN A 53 -18.85 4.49 6.47
CA ASN A 53 -20.06 3.68 6.55
C ASN A 53 -19.77 2.22 6.15
N ALA A 54 -19.23 1.43 7.08
CA ALA A 54 -19.04 0.01 6.83
C ALA A 54 -20.38 -0.73 7.04
N SER A 55 -20.96 -1.27 5.96
CA SER A 55 -22.16 -2.12 6.02
C SER A 55 -23.43 -1.46 6.60
N GLY A 56 -23.56 -0.14 6.45
CA GLY A 56 -24.74 0.63 6.85
C GLY A 56 -24.64 1.32 8.21
N ASP A 57 -23.66 0.96 9.03
CA ASP A 57 -23.36 1.64 10.29
C ASP A 57 -22.21 2.64 10.11
N LEU A 58 -22.33 3.79 10.77
CA LEU A 58 -21.26 4.78 10.84
C LEU A 58 -20.25 4.38 11.92
N ASP A 59 -18.99 4.26 11.54
CA ASP A 59 -17.86 4.12 12.45
C ASP A 59 -16.82 5.22 12.18
N THR A 60 -15.88 5.34 13.11
CA THR A 60 -14.71 6.22 12.96
C THR A 60 -13.45 5.39 13.12
N SER A 61 -12.53 5.51 12.17
CA SER A 61 -11.21 4.90 12.26
C SER A 61 -10.11 5.94 12.34
N THR A 62 -9.07 5.67 13.12
CA THR A 62 -7.84 6.47 13.16
C THR A 62 -6.66 5.63 12.69
N THR A 63 -6.07 6.02 11.57
CA THR A 63 -4.88 5.41 10.98
C THR A 63 -3.65 6.24 11.37
N THR A 64 -2.64 5.62 11.98
CA THR A 64 -1.43 6.29 12.48
C THR A 64 -0.16 5.65 11.91
N MET A 65 0.78 6.46 11.43
CA MET A 65 2.12 6.04 11.02
C MET A 65 2.94 5.57 12.21
N THR A 66 3.37 4.30 12.23
CA THR A 66 4.13 3.74 13.37
C THR A 66 5.61 4.14 13.34
N GLY A 67 6.12 4.51 12.16
CA GLY A 67 7.54 4.74 11.89
C GLY A 67 8.33 3.46 11.58
N LEU A 68 7.68 2.29 11.60
CA LEU A 68 8.27 1.06 11.11
C LEU A 68 8.15 1.01 9.59
N SER A 69 9.10 0.34 8.95
CA SER A 69 9.07 0.08 7.51
C SER A 69 9.57 -1.33 7.19
N THR A 70 9.21 -1.80 6.00
CA THR A 70 9.67 -3.06 5.42
C THR A 70 9.93 -2.87 3.93
N VAL A 71 10.67 -3.78 3.30
CA VAL A 71 10.90 -3.78 1.86
C VAL A 71 10.23 -5.00 1.26
N ILE A 72 9.31 -4.77 0.32
CA ILE A 72 8.59 -5.82 -0.40
C ILE A 72 8.76 -5.54 -1.88
N ASN A 73 9.23 -6.52 -2.67
CA ASN A 73 9.45 -6.38 -4.11
C ASN A 73 10.28 -5.13 -4.49
N ASN A 74 11.35 -4.86 -3.72
CA ASN A 74 12.24 -3.73 -3.92
C ASN A 74 11.58 -2.34 -3.76
N ARG A 75 10.45 -2.28 -3.04
CA ARG A 75 9.76 -1.05 -2.64
C ARG A 75 9.67 -0.95 -1.12
N THR A 76 9.97 0.22 -0.59
CA THR A 76 9.80 0.52 0.85
C THR A 76 8.34 0.77 1.17
N TYR A 77 7.84 0.06 2.18
CA TYR A 77 6.50 0.16 2.72
C TYR A 77 6.58 0.63 4.17
N TYR A 78 5.77 1.63 4.52
CA TYR A 78 5.72 2.25 5.83
C TYR A 78 4.47 1.78 6.55
N GLN A 79 4.64 1.20 7.74
CA GLN A 79 3.55 0.60 8.47
C GLN A 79 2.62 1.65 9.08
N VAL A 80 1.33 1.37 8.99
CA VAL A 80 0.26 2.07 9.70
C VAL A 80 -0.48 1.14 10.63
N SER A 81 -1.01 1.70 11.71
CA SER A 81 -1.95 1.05 12.62
C SER A 81 -3.29 1.76 12.53
N THR A 82 -4.37 1.01 12.32
CA THR A 82 -5.74 1.55 12.27
C THR A 82 -6.54 1.04 13.46
N VAL A 83 -7.13 1.96 14.22
CA VAL A 83 -8.01 1.67 15.36
C VAL A 83 -9.41 2.17 15.04
N TYR A 84 -10.40 1.30 15.22
CA TYR A 84 -11.82 1.58 15.00
C TYR A 84 -12.51 1.97 16.31
N GLN A 85 -13.38 2.97 16.30
CA GLN A 85 -14.04 3.46 17.51
C GLN A 85 -15.05 2.46 18.06
N SER A 86 -15.80 1.78 17.18
CA SER A 86 -16.76 0.75 17.59
C SER A 86 -16.12 -0.40 18.37
N GLN A 87 -14.81 -0.64 18.19
CA GLN A 87 -14.06 -1.81 18.68
C GLN A 87 -14.65 -3.16 18.24
N VAL A 88 -15.60 -3.14 17.29
CA VAL A 88 -16.14 -4.35 16.66
C VAL A 88 -15.06 -5.00 15.80
N PHE A 89 -14.23 -4.17 15.16
CA PHE A 89 -13.08 -4.59 14.38
C PHE A 89 -11.79 -4.52 15.23
N PRO A 90 -10.89 -5.51 15.12
CA PRO A 90 -9.61 -5.46 15.79
C PRO A 90 -8.76 -4.31 15.25
N THR A 91 -7.72 -3.94 16.00
CA THR A 91 -6.69 -3.04 15.45
C THR A 91 -6.03 -3.71 14.25
N GLU A 92 -6.04 -3.02 13.12
CA GLU A 92 -5.46 -3.52 11.88
C GLU A 92 -4.09 -2.89 11.61
N SER A 93 -3.22 -3.66 10.96
CA SER A 93 -1.96 -3.15 10.43
C SER A 93 -2.01 -3.15 8.90
N GLY A 94 -1.62 -2.04 8.31
CA GLY A 94 -1.47 -1.90 6.87
C GLY A 94 -0.15 -1.21 6.54
N TYR A 95 0.06 -0.92 5.27
CA TYR A 95 1.24 -0.19 4.82
C TYR A 95 0.91 0.82 3.75
N PHE A 96 1.65 1.93 3.75
CA PHE A 96 1.68 2.92 2.67
C PHE A 96 3.04 2.91 1.97
N SER A 97 3.06 3.28 0.69
CA SER A 97 4.29 3.57 -0.04
C SER A 97 4.07 4.75 -0.98
N ASN A 98 5.11 5.57 -1.16
CA ASN A 98 5.15 6.71 -2.06
C ASN A 98 6.48 6.74 -2.83
N SER A 99 6.71 5.74 -3.69
CA SER A 99 7.98 5.59 -4.41
C SER A 99 7.85 5.97 -5.88
N GLY A 100 8.68 6.92 -6.33
CA GLY A 100 8.76 7.30 -7.73
C GLY A 100 7.42 7.75 -8.31
N HIS A 101 6.72 8.66 -7.61
CA HIS A 101 5.42 9.20 -8.01
C HIS A 101 4.24 8.21 -7.98
N ILE A 102 4.48 6.98 -7.53
CA ILE A 102 3.45 5.95 -7.38
C ILE A 102 3.12 5.79 -5.90
N TYR A 103 1.83 5.91 -5.61
CA TYR A 103 1.28 5.79 -4.26
C TYR A 103 0.46 4.51 -4.15
N THR A 104 0.76 3.73 -3.10
CA THR A 104 0.11 2.45 -2.87
C THR A 104 -0.25 2.24 -1.42
N THR A 105 -1.38 1.56 -1.19
CA THR A 105 -1.66 0.91 0.09
C THR A 105 -1.43 -0.59 -0.05
N LEU A 106 -1.03 -1.24 1.05
CA LEU A 106 -0.90 -2.69 1.12
C LEU A 106 -1.60 -3.19 2.39
N GLY A 107 -2.55 -4.10 2.21
CA GLY A 107 -3.38 -4.66 3.27
C GLY A 107 -3.74 -6.12 3.00
N LYS A 108 -4.37 -6.76 3.98
CA LYS A 108 -4.90 -8.12 3.81
C LYS A 108 -6.24 -8.09 3.09
N SER A 109 -6.47 -9.05 2.23
CA SER A 109 -7.74 -9.31 1.56
C SER A 109 -8.01 -10.81 1.59
N GLY A 110 -8.78 -11.28 2.57
CA GLY A 110 -8.92 -12.72 2.83
C GLY A 110 -7.58 -13.35 3.20
N SER A 111 -7.19 -14.42 2.48
CA SER A 111 -5.87 -15.05 2.61
C SER A 111 -4.76 -14.36 1.82
N ASP A 112 -5.11 -13.42 0.94
CA ASP A 112 -4.18 -12.74 0.05
C ASP A 112 -3.75 -11.38 0.61
N THR A 113 -2.73 -10.82 -0.04
CA THR A 113 -2.37 -9.41 0.12
C THR A 113 -2.89 -8.63 -1.08
N LEU A 114 -3.49 -7.48 -0.83
CA LEU A 114 -3.90 -6.52 -1.83
C LEU A 114 -3.00 -5.29 -1.75
N GLU A 115 -2.33 -5.00 -2.85
CA GLU A 115 -1.54 -3.81 -3.11
C GLU A 115 -2.35 -2.91 -4.06
N THR A 116 -2.92 -1.84 -3.51
CA THR A 116 -3.80 -0.93 -4.23
C THR A 116 -3.00 0.27 -4.75
N TYR A 117 -2.82 0.35 -6.07
CA TYR A 117 -2.14 1.44 -6.76
C TYR A 117 -3.11 2.59 -7.02
N TYR A 118 -3.33 3.43 -6.00
CA TYR A 118 -4.40 4.41 -6.01
C TYR A 118 -4.02 5.77 -6.62
N LEU A 119 -2.74 6.06 -6.85
CA LEU A 119 -2.34 7.32 -7.50
C LEU A 119 -0.98 7.20 -8.21
N ASN A 120 -0.91 7.76 -9.41
CA ASN A 120 0.34 8.19 -10.05
C ASN A 120 0.25 9.70 -10.31
N ASP A 121 0.96 10.51 -9.53
CA ASP A 121 0.80 11.97 -9.55
C ASP A 121 1.48 12.66 -10.75
N THR A 122 2.24 11.91 -11.56
CA THR A 122 2.82 12.41 -12.83
C THR A 122 1.90 12.19 -14.02
N THR A 123 0.92 11.29 -13.90
CA THR A 123 -0.06 11.03 -14.96
C THR A 123 -0.86 12.30 -15.25
N ALA A 124 -1.05 12.59 -16.54
CA ALA A 124 -1.86 13.71 -17.00
C ALA A 124 -3.35 13.45 -16.73
N VAL A 125 -4.17 14.51 -16.71
CA VAL A 125 -5.64 14.38 -16.67
C VAL A 125 -6.11 13.49 -17.82
N ASN A 126 -7.06 12.59 -17.55
CA ASN A 126 -7.53 11.50 -18.39
C ASN A 126 -6.51 10.39 -18.70
N GLY A 127 -5.26 10.52 -18.26
CA GLY A 127 -4.25 9.47 -18.40
C GLY A 127 -4.55 8.26 -17.51
N THR A 128 -4.18 7.07 -17.99
CA THR A 128 -4.51 5.79 -17.36
C THR A 128 -3.27 4.95 -17.05
N TRP A 129 -3.42 3.96 -16.16
CA TRP A 129 -2.40 2.96 -15.88
C TRP A 129 -3.02 1.60 -15.54
N ILE A 130 -2.21 0.55 -15.67
CA ILE A 130 -2.52 -0.80 -15.18
C ILE A 130 -1.43 -1.21 -14.18
N ALA A 131 -1.84 -1.75 -13.04
CA ALA A 131 -0.94 -2.31 -12.04
C ALA A 131 -1.42 -3.69 -11.59
N LYS A 132 -0.48 -4.52 -11.12
CA LYS A 132 -0.83 -5.79 -10.47
C LYS A 132 -1.39 -5.50 -9.07
N VAL A 133 -2.31 -6.35 -8.63
CA VAL A 133 -2.88 -6.31 -7.27
C VAL A 133 -1.92 -6.78 -6.18
N ASN A 134 -0.80 -7.41 -6.55
CA ASN A 134 0.29 -7.87 -5.68
C ASN A 134 1.40 -8.48 -6.57
N GLY A 135 2.40 -9.14 -5.96
CA GLY A 135 3.50 -9.77 -6.68
C GLY A 135 3.08 -10.86 -7.68
N SER A 136 2.02 -11.64 -7.39
CA SER A 136 1.53 -12.69 -8.29
C SER A 136 0.59 -12.16 -9.37
N GLY A 137 -0.06 -11.01 -9.14
CA GLY A 137 -1.10 -10.47 -10.03
C GLY A 137 -2.41 -11.26 -9.95
N THR A 138 -2.67 -11.91 -8.81
CA THR A 138 -3.87 -12.71 -8.58
C THR A 138 -4.48 -12.39 -7.22
N LEU A 139 -5.81 -12.42 -7.10
CA LEU A 139 -6.51 -12.50 -5.82
C LEU A 139 -7.26 -13.83 -5.79
N SER A 140 -7.02 -14.64 -4.77
CA SER A 140 -7.66 -15.94 -4.54
C SER A 140 -7.54 -16.88 -5.75
N GLY A 141 -6.36 -16.87 -6.39
CA GLY A 141 -6.06 -17.65 -7.58
C GLY A 141 -6.61 -17.08 -8.91
N ILE A 142 -7.38 -15.99 -8.87
CA ILE A 142 -7.98 -15.38 -10.06
C ILE A 142 -7.08 -14.23 -10.56
N PRO A 143 -6.68 -14.20 -11.84
CA PRO A 143 -5.94 -13.08 -12.42
C PRO A 143 -6.66 -11.76 -12.14
N SER A 144 -5.96 -10.81 -11.52
CA SER A 144 -6.55 -9.59 -11.01
C SER A 144 -5.61 -8.39 -11.24
N ARG A 145 -6.17 -7.20 -11.46
CA ARG A 145 -5.40 -5.98 -11.71
C ARG A 145 -6.11 -4.74 -11.18
N ILE A 146 -5.34 -3.69 -10.95
CA ILE A 146 -5.83 -2.33 -10.75
C ILE A 146 -5.73 -1.60 -12.09
N ALA A 147 -6.83 -1.03 -12.57
CA ALA A 147 -6.84 -0.10 -13.68
C ALA A 147 -7.17 1.30 -13.15
N GLY A 148 -6.29 2.28 -13.32
CA GLY A 148 -6.47 3.62 -12.76
C GLY A 148 -6.52 4.71 -13.82
N GLN A 149 -7.10 5.85 -13.45
CA GLN A 149 -7.23 7.05 -14.27
C GLN A 149 -7.18 8.31 -13.39
N ILE A 150 -6.44 9.33 -13.83
CA ILE A 150 -6.56 10.66 -13.26
C ILE A 150 -7.77 11.36 -13.86
N VAL A 151 -8.76 11.72 -13.05
CA VAL A 151 -9.97 12.42 -13.49
C VAL A 151 -9.73 13.93 -13.48
N GLU A 152 -9.18 14.45 -12.39
CA GLU A 152 -8.91 15.88 -12.21
C GLU A 152 -7.62 16.10 -11.42
N LYS A 153 -6.98 17.26 -11.63
CA LYS A 153 -5.78 17.69 -10.89
C LYS A 153 -5.88 19.14 -10.48
N ASN A 154 -5.19 19.48 -9.39
CA ASN A 154 -5.09 20.84 -8.87
C ASN A 154 -6.46 21.48 -8.56
N ILE A 155 -7.45 20.65 -8.21
CA ILE A 155 -8.77 21.13 -7.82
C ILE A 155 -8.77 21.57 -6.36
N SER A 156 -9.83 22.30 -5.98
CA SER A 156 -10.19 22.51 -4.58
C SER A 156 -11.37 21.61 -4.22
N ARG A 157 -11.32 21.00 -3.03
CA ARG A 157 -12.36 20.11 -2.50
C ARG A 157 -12.61 20.46 -1.05
N THR A 158 -13.88 20.65 -0.68
CA THR A 158 -14.28 20.88 0.71
C THR A 158 -14.80 19.58 1.29
N VAL A 159 -14.16 19.10 2.36
CA VAL A 159 -14.52 17.87 3.05
C VAL A 159 -14.65 18.17 4.54
N ASN A 160 -15.76 17.78 5.16
CA ASN A 160 -16.06 18.05 6.57
C ASN A 160 -15.79 19.51 6.99
N GLY A 161 -16.23 20.47 6.16
CA GLY A 161 -16.06 21.91 6.41
C GLY A 161 -14.63 22.45 6.23
N LYS A 162 -13.64 21.60 5.91
CA LYS A 162 -12.26 22.00 5.61
C LYS A 162 -12.06 22.05 4.10
N THR A 163 -11.55 23.18 3.58
CA THR A 163 -11.22 23.32 2.15
C THR A 163 -9.77 22.90 1.91
N PHE A 164 -9.59 21.95 1.01
CA PHE A 164 -8.28 21.47 0.56
C PHE A 164 -8.00 22.01 -0.85
N THR A 165 -6.74 22.35 -1.10
CA THR A 165 -6.24 22.77 -2.42
C THR A 165 -5.20 21.77 -2.92
N ASN A 166 -4.86 21.82 -4.21
CA ASN A 166 -3.92 20.88 -4.84
C ASN A 166 -4.39 19.42 -4.70
N VAL A 167 -5.70 19.20 -4.83
CA VAL A 167 -6.31 17.88 -4.77
C VAL A 167 -6.23 17.21 -6.14
N ILE A 168 -5.99 15.91 -6.14
CA ILE A 168 -6.11 15.05 -7.32
C ILE A 168 -7.30 14.12 -7.09
N HIS A 169 -8.21 14.06 -8.06
CA HIS A 169 -9.26 13.04 -8.13
C HIS A 169 -8.77 11.90 -9.00
N THR A 170 -8.64 10.73 -8.39
CA THR A 170 -8.27 9.49 -9.08
C THR A 170 -9.42 8.52 -9.02
N LYS A 171 -9.71 7.90 -10.17
CA LYS A 171 -10.63 6.76 -10.24
C LYS A 171 -9.84 5.51 -10.56
N PHE A 172 -10.11 4.42 -9.86
CA PHE A 172 -9.50 3.14 -10.19
C PHE A 172 -10.45 1.96 -9.97
N TYR A 173 -10.13 0.86 -10.64
CA TYR A 173 -10.99 -0.30 -10.76
C TYR A 173 -10.21 -1.53 -10.31
N LEU A 174 -10.77 -2.27 -9.36
CA LEU A 174 -10.33 -3.64 -9.11
C LEU A 174 -11.00 -4.55 -10.14
N GLN A 175 -10.19 -5.14 -11.00
CA GLN A 175 -10.67 -6.00 -12.09
C GLN A 175 -10.19 -7.42 -11.91
N GLN A 176 -11.03 -8.39 -12.29
CA GLN A 176 -10.70 -9.82 -12.28
C GLN A 176 -11.04 -10.45 -13.63
N ASP A 177 -10.26 -11.44 -14.05
CA ASP A 177 -10.50 -12.23 -15.25
C ASP A 177 -10.93 -13.65 -14.86
N THR A 178 -12.20 -13.95 -15.10
CA THR A 178 -12.81 -15.26 -14.82
C THR A 178 -12.88 -16.16 -16.06
N GLY A 179 -12.12 -15.83 -17.11
CA GLY A 179 -12.00 -16.60 -18.35
C GLY A 179 -12.61 -15.91 -19.58
N THR A 180 -13.24 -14.75 -19.42
CA THR A 180 -13.84 -13.93 -20.50
C THR A 180 -13.16 -12.58 -20.67
N GLY A 181 -12.05 -12.35 -19.96
CA GLY A 181 -11.35 -11.07 -19.88
C GLY A 181 -11.64 -10.34 -18.57
N PHE A 182 -10.89 -9.25 -18.34
CA PHE A 182 -11.00 -8.45 -17.13
C PHE A 182 -12.33 -7.70 -17.06
N THR A 183 -13.08 -7.92 -16.00
CA THR A 183 -14.29 -7.18 -15.64
C THR A 183 -14.09 -6.44 -14.32
N THR A 184 -14.74 -5.28 -14.17
CA THR A 184 -14.64 -4.47 -12.95
C THR A 184 -15.58 -5.04 -11.88
N GLY A 185 -15.02 -5.41 -10.72
CA GLY A 185 -15.80 -5.83 -9.55
C GLY A 185 -16.05 -4.70 -8.56
N ILE A 186 -15.06 -3.81 -8.38
CA ILE A 186 -15.15 -2.66 -7.47
C ILE A 186 -14.57 -1.44 -8.17
N THR A 187 -15.26 -0.32 -8.04
CA THR A 187 -14.81 1.01 -8.47
C THR A 187 -14.49 1.85 -7.25
N PHE A 188 -13.39 2.58 -7.30
CA PHE A 188 -12.94 3.49 -6.26
C PHE A 188 -12.76 4.88 -6.84
N ASP A 189 -13.23 5.89 -6.10
CA ASP A 189 -13.08 7.31 -6.40
C ASP A 189 -12.38 7.96 -5.20
N TYR A 190 -11.13 8.38 -5.38
CA TYR A 190 -10.29 8.93 -4.33
C TYR A 190 -9.99 10.40 -4.60
N PHE A 191 -10.21 11.25 -3.60
CA PHE A 191 -9.74 12.62 -3.57
C PHE A 191 -8.52 12.69 -2.64
N ILE A 192 -7.38 13.08 -3.19
CA ILE A 192 -6.10 13.03 -2.47
C ILE A 192 -5.48 14.43 -2.45
N ALA A 193 -5.32 15.01 -1.26
CA ALA A 193 -4.77 16.36 -1.09
C ALA A 193 -3.27 16.32 -0.82
N LYS A 194 -2.52 17.20 -1.51
CA LYS A 194 -1.08 17.29 -1.34
C LYS A 194 -0.71 17.72 0.08
N GLY A 195 0.20 16.98 0.70
CA GLY A 195 0.66 17.17 2.07
C GLY A 195 -0.33 16.74 3.13
N VAL A 196 -1.44 16.08 2.74
CA VAL A 196 -2.41 15.51 3.66
C VAL A 196 -2.51 14.02 3.42
N GLY A 197 -2.91 13.56 2.24
CA GLY A 197 -3.31 12.17 2.03
C GLY A 197 -4.66 12.08 1.34
N ILE A 198 -5.27 10.89 1.41
CA ILE A 198 -6.68 10.70 1.02
C ILE A 198 -7.55 11.55 1.94
N ILE A 199 -8.41 12.39 1.37
CA ILE A 199 -9.34 13.23 2.13
C ILE A 199 -10.79 12.72 2.02
N GLU A 200 -11.09 12.00 0.94
CA GLU A 200 -12.39 11.41 0.68
C GLU A 200 -12.18 10.19 -0.23
N GLU A 201 -12.89 9.11 0.05
CA GLU A 201 -12.89 7.86 -0.71
C GLU A 201 -14.32 7.36 -0.84
N ASP A 202 -14.74 7.06 -2.06
CA ASP A 202 -15.93 6.29 -2.36
C ASP A 202 -15.52 4.96 -2.96
N ALA A 203 -16.13 3.87 -2.51
CA ALA A 203 -16.01 2.56 -3.13
C ALA A 203 -17.38 1.98 -3.45
N THR A 204 -17.57 1.52 -4.67
CA THR A 204 -18.83 0.93 -5.15
C THR A 204 -18.56 -0.44 -5.75
N GLY A 205 -19.22 -1.46 -5.19
CA GLY A 205 -19.32 -2.80 -5.75
C GLY A 205 -20.75 -3.13 -6.15
N VAL A 206 -21.01 -4.39 -6.49
CA VAL A 206 -22.34 -4.85 -6.93
C VAL A 206 -23.42 -4.60 -5.86
N ASP A 207 -23.11 -4.89 -4.59
CA ASP A 207 -24.08 -4.88 -3.50
C ASP A 207 -23.70 -3.92 -2.35
N PHE A 208 -22.72 -3.05 -2.55
CA PHE A 208 -22.28 -2.12 -1.51
C PHE A 208 -21.83 -0.78 -2.08
N THR A 209 -21.96 0.25 -1.24
CA THR A 209 -21.30 1.53 -1.42
C THR A 209 -20.78 1.99 -0.06
N THR A 210 -19.49 2.26 -0.01
CA THR A 210 -18.84 2.83 1.17
C THR A 210 -18.28 4.20 0.84
N VAL A 211 -18.38 5.10 1.80
CA VAL A 211 -17.88 6.46 1.77
C VAL A 211 -17.00 6.64 3.01
N ARG A 212 -15.81 7.18 2.81
CA ARG A 212 -14.84 7.46 3.86
C ARG A 212 -14.44 8.94 3.79
N ILE A 213 -14.71 9.68 4.86
CA ILE A 213 -14.57 11.14 4.91
C ILE A 213 -13.55 11.51 5.98
N LEU A 214 -12.55 12.31 5.63
CA LEU A 214 -11.56 12.78 6.60
C LEU A 214 -12.19 13.75 7.61
N LEU A 215 -12.12 13.39 8.89
CA LEU A 215 -12.57 14.23 10.00
C LEU A 215 -11.43 15.10 10.53
N ASP A 216 -10.31 14.46 10.86
CA ASP A 216 -9.14 15.10 11.45
C ASP A 216 -7.82 14.48 10.98
N TYR A 217 -6.74 15.24 11.06
CA TYR A 217 -5.40 14.74 10.72
C TYR A 217 -4.31 15.59 11.38
N SER A 218 -3.13 14.98 11.54
CA SER A 218 -1.89 15.71 11.85
C SER A 218 -0.76 15.09 11.05
N ILE A 219 -0.04 15.93 10.30
CA ILE A 219 1.18 15.53 9.59
C ILE A 219 2.38 16.07 10.36
N LYS A 220 3.37 15.20 10.62
CA LYS A 220 4.61 15.55 11.33
C LYS A 220 5.73 15.91 10.37
#